data_AF-A0A355UFI6-F1
#
_entry.id   AF-A0A355UFI6-F1
#
_cell.length_a   1.000
_cell.length_b   1.000
_cell.length_c   1.000
_cell.angle_alpha   90.00
_cell.angle_beta   90.00
_cell.angle_gamma   90.00
#
_symmetry.space_group_name_H-M   'P 1'
#
loop_
_entity.id
_entity.type
_entity.pdbx_description
1 polymer ?
#
loop_
_entity_poly.entity_id
_entity_poly.type
_entity_poly.pdbx_seq_one_letter_code
_entity_poly.pdbx_strand_id
1 'polypeptide(L)'
;MAKNNTAEIGFEKEIWKAADLLRGNLDASEYKSVVLGLIFLKYISDRFEARYQELIEEGDDFEEDKDEYTSYNIFFVPPEA
;
A
#
# COMPACT_ATOMS: atom_id res chain seq x y z
N MET A 1 -18.73 -18.36 10.43
CA MET A 1 -18.71 -17.18 9.56
C MET A 1 -17.76 -16.17 10.19
N ALA A 2 -16.69 -15.80 9.50
CA ALA A 2 -15.61 -14.99 10.08
C ALA A 2 -16.11 -13.60 10.47
N LYS A 3 -15.84 -13.20 11.71
CA LYS A 3 -16.19 -11.91 12.30
C LYS A 3 -14.95 -11.03 12.50
N ASN A 4 -14.03 -11.07 11.53
CA ASN A 4 -12.79 -10.31 11.59
C ASN A 4 -12.97 -9.06 10.72
N ASN A 5 -13.78 -8.11 11.19
CA ASN A 5 -13.80 -6.77 10.61
C ASN A 5 -12.57 -6.05 11.13
N THR A 6 -11.63 -5.69 10.26
CA THR A 6 -10.50 -4.79 10.54
C THR A 6 -10.94 -3.34 10.82
N ALA A 7 -12.22 -3.13 11.17
CA ALA A 7 -12.80 -1.83 11.47
C ALA A 7 -12.60 -1.40 12.94
N GLU A 8 -12.08 -2.29 13.80
CA GLU A 8 -11.78 -2.00 15.21
C GLU A 8 -10.33 -2.41 15.56
N ILE A 9 -9.38 -1.80 14.86
CA ILE A 9 -7.94 -1.74 15.15
C ILE A 9 -7.62 -0.77 16.32
N GLY A 10 -8.55 0.11 16.68
CA GLY A 10 -8.51 0.93 17.90
C GLY A 10 -7.99 2.35 17.73
N PHE A 11 -7.67 2.75 16.50
CA PHE A 11 -7.17 4.10 16.16
C PHE A 11 -7.85 4.71 14.92
N GLU A 12 -9.02 4.19 14.55
CA GLU A 12 -9.82 4.70 13.42
C GLU A 12 -10.21 6.15 13.64
N LYS A 13 -10.47 6.54 14.90
CA LYS A 13 -10.83 7.91 15.25
C LYS A 13 -9.69 8.87 15.00
N GLU A 14 -8.44 8.50 15.30
CA GLU A 14 -7.28 9.33 14.96
C GLU A 14 -7.09 9.43 13.45
N ILE A 15 -7.17 8.32 12.72
CA ILE A 15 -7.04 8.31 11.26
C ILE A 15 -8.13 9.16 10.61
N TRP A 16 -9.38 9.03 11.08
CA TRP A 16 -10.50 9.80 10.57
C TRP A 16 -10.30 11.30 10.79
N LYS A 17 -9.87 11.70 12.00
CA LYS A 17 -9.54 13.10 12.30
C LYS A 17 -8.40 13.64 11.45
N ALA A 18 -7.35 12.83 11.22
CA ALA A 18 -6.24 13.21 10.36
C ALA A 18 -6.70 13.39 8.90
N ALA A 19 -7.54 12.48 8.39
CA ALA A 19 -8.12 12.57 7.06
C ALA A 19 -9.02 13.82 6.91
N ASP A 20 -9.85 14.13 7.91
CA ASP A 20 -10.68 15.35 7.91
C ASP A 20 -9.82 16.62 7.87
N LEU A 21 -8.71 16.66 8.62
CA LEU A 21 -7.77 17.78 8.59
C LEU A 21 -7.11 17.94 7.22
N LEU A 22 -6.67 16.82 6.61
CA LEU A 22 -5.99 16.81 5.31
C LEU A 22 -6.93 17.12 4.14
N ARG A 23 -8.20 16.71 4.24
CA ARG A 23 -9.23 17.01 3.23
C ARG A 23 -9.50 18.51 3.11
N GLY A 24 -9.42 19.24 4.23
CA GLY A 24 -9.73 20.66 4.26
C GLY A 24 -11.14 20.95 3.71
N ASN A 25 -11.22 21.83 2.71
CA ASN A 25 -12.49 22.26 2.10
C ASN A 25 -12.93 21.40 0.89
N LEU A 26 -12.19 20.34 0.53
CA LEU A 26 -12.56 19.47 -0.59
C LEU A 26 -13.81 18.65 -0.28
N ASP A 27 -14.66 18.41 -1.26
CA ASP A 27 -15.79 17.50 -1.08
C ASP A 27 -15.32 16.06 -0.82
N ALA A 28 -16.10 15.30 -0.05
CA ALA A 28 -15.75 13.93 0.30
C ALA A 28 -15.61 13.03 -0.94
N SER A 29 -16.40 13.25 -2.00
CA SER A 29 -16.35 12.49 -3.24
C SER A 29 -15.04 12.72 -4.00
N GLU A 30 -14.52 13.95 -3.98
CA GLU A 30 -13.24 14.30 -4.63
C GLU A 30 -12.06 13.79 -3.82
N TYR A 31 -12.09 14.00 -2.50
CA TYR A 31 -11.04 13.53 -1.59
C TYR A 31 -10.87 12.01 -1.62
N LYS A 32 -11.98 11.26 -1.70
CA LYS A 32 -11.96 9.79 -1.82
C LYS A 32 -11.08 9.32 -2.97
N SER A 33 -11.23 9.91 -4.16
CA SER A 33 -10.49 9.46 -5.35
C SER A 33 -8.99 9.68 -5.20
N VAL A 34 -8.59 10.81 -4.61
CA VAL A 34 -7.18 11.15 -4.36
C VAL A 34 -6.60 10.26 -3.26
N VAL A 35 -7.25 10.18 -2.11
CA VAL A 35 -6.72 9.45 -0.94
C VAL A 35 -6.63 7.94 -1.21
N LEU A 36 -7.62 7.36 -1.92
CA LEU A 36 -7.54 5.95 -2.29
C LEU A 36 -6.41 5.68 -3.28
N GLY A 37 -6.14 6.60 -4.22
CA GLY A 37 -4.99 6.50 -5.12
C GLY A 37 -3.66 6.52 -4.35
N LEU A 38 -3.52 7.40 -3.36
CA LEU A 38 -2.31 7.48 -2.52
C LEU A 38 -2.13 6.26 -1.62
N ILE A 39 -3.21 5.77 -1.00
CA ILE A 39 -3.16 4.54 -0.18
C ILE A 39 -2.78 3.34 -1.05
N PHE A 40 -3.35 3.25 -2.26
CA PHE A 40 -2.99 2.20 -3.21
C PHE A 40 -1.51 2.28 -3.62
N LEU A 41 -1.01 3.47 -3.95
CA LEU A 41 0.40 3.69 -4.30
C LEU A 41 1.33 3.29 -3.15
N LYS A 42 1.01 3.72 -1.92
CA LYS A 42 1.76 3.33 -0.72
C LYS A 42 1.75 1.82 -0.51
N TYR A 43 0.59 1.18 -0.67
CA TYR A 43 0.45 -0.27 -0.54
C TYR A 43 1.33 -1.03 -1.54
N ILE A 44 1.31 -0.67 -2.83
CA ILE A 44 2.13 -1.37 -3.83
C ILE A 44 3.62 -1.13 -3.58
N SER A 45 4.01 0.10 -3.19
CA SER A 45 5.39 0.43 -2.85
C SER A 45 5.88 -0.38 -1.66
N ASP A 46 5.06 -0.54 -0.62
CA ASP A 46 5.44 -1.30 0.59
C ASP A 46 5.54 -2.79 0.33
N ARG A 47 4.64 -3.33 -0.50
CA ARG A 47 4.68 -4.74 -0.91
C ARG A 47 5.87 -5.04 -1.79
N PHE A 48 6.22 -4.13 -2.70
CA PHE A 48 7.40 -4.25 -3.55
C PHE A 48 8.67 -4.22 -2.70
N GLU A 49 8.84 -3.21 -1.86
CA GLU A 49 10.02 -3.06 -0.99
C GLU A 49 10.20 -4.28 -0.08
N ALA A 50 9.12 -4.79 0.53
CA ALA A 50 9.19 -5.98 1.37
C ALA A 50 9.71 -7.20 0.59
N ARG A 51 9.18 -7.45 -0.62
CA ARG A 51 9.65 -8.58 -1.46
C ARG A 51 11.07 -8.37 -1.97
N TYR A 52 11.43 -7.14 -2.32
CA TYR A 52 12.79 -6.79 -2.73
C TYR A 52 13.80 -7.14 -1.62
N GLN A 53 13.52 -6.73 -0.37
CA GLN A 53 14.39 -7.05 0.75
C GLN A 53 14.46 -8.56 1.02
N GLU A 54 13.35 -9.30 0.90
CA GLU A 54 13.36 -10.77 0.99
C GLU A 54 14.30 -11.39 -0.05
N LEU A 55 14.21 -10.96 -1.32
CA LEU A 55 15.05 -11.47 -2.41
C LEU A 55 16.54 -11.14 -2.21
N ILE A 56 16.85 -9.94 -1.72
CA ILE A 56 18.21 -9.56 -1.34
C ILE A 56 18.76 -10.44 -0.21
N GLU A 57 17.93 -10.79 0.77
CA GLU A 57 18.32 -11.68 1.88
C GLU A 57 18.51 -13.14 1.42
N GLU A 58 17.73 -13.60 0.44
CA GLU A 58 17.89 -14.91 -0.20
C GLU A 58 19.23 -15.01 -0.95
N GLY A 59 19.66 -13.92 -1.61
CA GLY A 59 20.99 -13.80 -2.20
C GLY A 59 21.19 -14.52 -3.53
N ASP A 60 20.09 -14.86 -4.21
CA ASP A 60 20.07 -15.57 -5.50
C ASP A 60 20.06 -14.63 -6.72
N ASP A 61 20.23 -13.32 -6.52
CA ASP A 61 20.32 -12.27 -7.57
C ASP A 61 19.01 -12.12 -8.39
N PHE A 62 17.87 -12.39 -7.75
CA PHE A 62 16.52 -12.32 -8.35
C PHE A 62 15.73 -11.05 -7.98
N GLU A 63 16.32 -10.10 -7.26
CA GLU A 63 15.66 -8.85 -6.85
C GLU A 63 15.13 -8.02 -8.03
N GLU A 64 15.72 -8.17 -9.22
CA GLU A 64 15.30 -7.51 -10.47
C GLU A 64 14.43 -8.43 -11.36
N ASP A 65 14.16 -9.67 -10.94
CA ASP A 65 13.31 -10.60 -11.69
C ASP A 65 11.82 -10.33 -11.43
N LYS A 66 11.13 -9.83 -12.45
CA LYS A 66 9.69 -9.53 -12.40
C LYS A 66 8.82 -10.74 -12.07
N ASP A 67 9.23 -11.95 -12.46
CA ASP A 67 8.42 -13.15 -12.24
C ASP A 67 8.32 -13.49 -10.74
N GLU A 68 9.35 -13.17 -9.96
CA GLU A 68 9.38 -13.31 -8.49
C GLU A 68 8.41 -12.38 -7.76
N TYR A 69 7.96 -11.29 -8.39
CA TYR A 69 6.95 -10.40 -7.82
C TYR A 69 5.55 -10.82 -8.25
N THR A 70 5.38 -11.10 -9.54
CA THR A 70 4.06 -11.42 -10.10
C THR A 70 3.49 -12.73 -9.58
N SER A 71 4.33 -13.71 -9.24
CA SER A 71 3.94 -14.97 -8.60
C SER A 71 3.24 -14.76 -7.24
N TYR A 72 3.59 -13.67 -6.54
CA TYR A 72 2.98 -13.27 -5.26
C TYR A 72 1.94 -12.15 -5.40
N ASN A 73 1.51 -11.83 -6.63
CA ASN A 73 0.62 -10.71 -6.95
C ASN A 73 1.15 -9.35 -6.47
N ILE A 74 2.47 -9.17 -6.51
CA ILE A 74 3.13 -7.91 -6.18
C ILE A 74 3.40 -7.17 -7.48
N PHE A 75 3.09 -5.87 -7.49
CA PHE A 75 3.42 -5.01 -8.62
C PHE A 75 4.94 -4.79 -8.62
N PHE A 76 5.60 -5.20 -9.70
CA PHE A 76 6.99 -4.83 -9.95
C PHE A 76 7.08 -3.34 -10.26
N VAL A 77 7.88 -2.61 -9.48
CA VAL A 77 8.10 -1.17 -9.65
C VAL A 77 9.52 -0.99 -10.19
N PRO A 78 9.69 -0.65 -11.48
CA PRO A 78 11.01 -0.42 -12.03
C PRO A 78 11.63 0.84 -11.40
N PRO A 79 12.97 0.89 -11.25
CA PRO A 79 13.67 2.05 -10.71
C PRO A 79 13.51 3.33 -11.56
N GLU A 80 13.16 3.17 -12.85
CA GLU A 80 12.83 4.26 -13.76
C GLU A 80 11.45 4.00 -14.40
N ALA A 81 10.56 5.01 -14.33
CA ALA A 81 9.23 5.00 -14.92
C ALA A 81 9.19 5.76 -16.25
#